data_AF-T1FPE9-F1
#
_entry.id   AF-T1FPE9-F1
#
_cell.length_a   1.000
_cell.length_b   1.000
_cell.length_c   1.000
_cell.angle_alpha   90.00
_cell.angle_beta   90.00
_cell.angle_gamma   90.00
#
_symmetry.space_group_name_H-M   'P 1'
#
loop_
_entity.id
_entity.type
_entity.pdbx_description
1 polymer ?
#
loop_
_entity_poly.entity_id
_entity_poly.type
_entity_poly.pdbx_seq_one_letter_code
_entity_poly.pdbx_strand_id
1 'polypeptide(L)'
;MWLAGTAIYLELFPLESCKAKSTTDRNAVISASNQGLHIDGQSTTQILTADMIAEVLTISELFDLNEVAAVDLLLTGMNQQSYFPSLPHGLIAVLLYFDGKAALALCLKMLMQAREGRTWLATNLTSELSAVIHEFTLLAKFNEVDLLPRLQLPEFRAIGPPKHKHQVLEKIRLINSSLSSSLFYLSCQSGLTRHETLLLLGWLSTNQQETPSSALSDTTLAILMSLLYAIDARILDQGDSETWINVLPLLNDELFIPDVSKEIMSDKVWCGCPAIKAVVQFAWALSLLQMSSYIDLENMMDLIDGYIDYSISCDVFSTIKNHILTNESFFKEEYYVRKIHNLITDFIILLPVKVKEMRSQADESSRIILARQQENLDIPDNLPKDFQCFMELIHDIYTQDPLNLTLSNEYWCLSDMMANQQHQLSASFNSSFQASQLVQRQVTLFKFIRLAGDMLTPPLYVPYMNMLTGLSGNQQSAHCCFNLLSLNASATGSHSSIVSWEHFLISLNNYYT
;
A
#
# COMPACT_ATOMS: atom_id res chain seq x y z
N MET A 1 1.99 -38.43 -18.83
CA MET A 1 2.70 -37.86 -17.67
C MET A 1 1.96 -36.59 -17.23
N TRP A 2 0.67 -36.74 -16.92
CA TRP A 2 -0.33 -35.66 -16.87
C TRP A 2 -1.40 -35.97 -15.79
N LEU A 3 -0.95 -36.45 -14.62
CA LEU A 3 -1.80 -36.73 -13.45
C LEU A 3 -1.08 -36.44 -12.12
N ALA A 4 0.15 -35.91 -12.14
CA ALA A 4 0.91 -35.55 -10.93
C ALA A 4 0.73 -34.08 -10.52
N GLY A 5 0.17 -33.24 -11.40
CA GLY A 5 -0.15 -31.86 -11.08
C GLY A 5 -1.27 -31.80 -10.05
N THR A 6 -2.41 -32.43 -10.30
CA THR A 6 -3.65 -32.36 -9.51
C THR A 6 -3.51 -32.80 -8.04
N ALA A 7 -2.53 -33.63 -7.68
CA ALA A 7 -2.27 -33.99 -6.29
C ALA A 7 -1.65 -32.83 -5.48
N ILE A 8 -0.80 -32.01 -6.11
CA ILE A 8 -0.23 -30.81 -5.51
C ILE A 8 -1.29 -29.70 -5.38
N TYR A 9 -2.28 -29.66 -6.29
CA TYR A 9 -3.42 -28.73 -6.23
C TYR A 9 -4.35 -28.96 -5.02
N LEU A 10 -4.39 -30.17 -4.45
CA LEU A 10 -5.24 -30.51 -3.30
C LEU A 10 -4.57 -30.28 -1.94
N GLU A 11 -3.24 -30.22 -1.87
CA GLU A 11 -2.51 -30.09 -0.60
C GLU A 11 -2.07 -28.65 -0.28
N LEU A 12 -1.91 -27.79 -1.30
CA LEU A 12 -1.39 -26.43 -1.08
C LEU A 12 -2.46 -25.40 -0.72
N PHE A 13 -3.69 -25.51 -1.23
CA PHE A 13 -4.70 -24.48 -0.98
C PHE A 13 -6.13 -25.02 -0.99
N PRO A 14 -6.42 -25.84 0.01
CA PRO A 14 -7.71 -25.66 0.64
C PRO A 14 -7.47 -25.25 2.08
N LEU A 15 -7.77 -23.99 2.40
CA LEU A 15 -8.03 -23.64 3.79
C LEU A 15 -9.27 -24.41 4.32
N GLU A 16 -10.02 -25.12 3.46
CA GLU A 16 -11.29 -25.82 3.73
C GLU A 16 -11.46 -27.23 3.10
N SER A 17 -10.45 -27.86 2.48
CA SER A 17 -10.55 -29.32 2.14
C SER A 17 -10.16 -30.21 3.30
N CYS A 18 -9.94 -29.63 4.49
CA CYS A 18 -10.14 -30.42 5.68
C CYS A 18 -11.59 -30.89 5.62
N LYS A 19 -11.81 -32.20 5.60
CA LYS A 19 -13.12 -32.79 5.85
C LYS A 19 -13.84 -31.95 6.91
N ALA A 20 -15.11 -31.64 6.71
CA ALA A 20 -15.88 -31.02 7.77
C ALA A 20 -15.90 -31.95 9.00
N LYS A 21 -16.16 -31.37 10.18
CA LYS A 21 -16.43 -32.17 11.38
C LYS A 21 -17.51 -33.21 11.08
N SER A 22 -17.28 -34.42 11.56
CA SER A 22 -18.20 -35.52 11.33
C SER A 22 -18.43 -36.28 12.62
N THR A 23 -19.71 -36.54 12.93
CA THR A 23 -20.09 -37.40 14.03
C THR A 23 -19.53 -38.82 13.86
N THR A 24 -19.34 -39.29 12.62
CA THR A 24 -18.71 -40.59 12.34
C THR A 24 -17.26 -40.60 12.79
N ASP A 25 -16.52 -39.56 12.41
CA ASP A 25 -15.07 -39.45 12.64
C ASP A 25 -14.81 -39.18 14.12
N ARG A 26 -15.65 -38.36 14.77
CA ARG A 26 -15.65 -38.17 16.22
C ARG A 26 -15.84 -39.47 16.99
N ASN A 27 -16.82 -40.28 16.60
CA ASN A 27 -17.08 -41.57 17.25
C ASN A 27 -15.92 -42.55 17.04
N ALA A 28 -15.31 -42.56 15.85
CA ALA A 28 -14.14 -43.38 15.55
C ALA A 28 -12.92 -42.97 16.39
N VAL A 29 -12.70 -41.68 16.62
CA VAL A 29 -11.64 -41.19 17.52
C VAL A 29 -11.92 -41.58 18.98
N ILE A 30 -13.17 -41.47 19.44
CA ILE A 30 -13.54 -41.88 20.81
C ILE A 30 -13.36 -43.40 21.01
N SER A 31 -13.63 -44.22 19.99
CA SER A 31 -13.45 -45.67 20.06
C SER A 31 -12.01 -46.14 19.77
N ALA A 32 -11.10 -45.23 19.41
CA ALA A 32 -9.73 -45.54 19.01
C ALA A 32 -8.90 -46.19 20.13
N SER A 33 -9.27 -46.00 21.39
CA SER A 33 -8.60 -46.66 22.53
C SER A 33 -8.75 -48.19 22.51
N ASN A 34 -9.81 -48.70 21.88
CA ASN A 34 -10.16 -50.13 21.86
C ASN A 34 -10.02 -50.74 20.47
N GLN A 35 -10.39 -50.02 19.42
CA GLN A 35 -10.47 -50.54 18.05
C GLN A 35 -9.29 -50.12 17.17
N GLY A 36 -8.50 -49.12 17.60
CA GLY A 36 -7.51 -48.46 16.78
C GLY A 36 -8.14 -47.58 15.70
N LEU A 37 -7.47 -46.50 15.33
CA LEU A 37 -7.90 -45.57 14.29
C LEU A 37 -6.99 -45.70 13.07
N HIS A 38 -7.59 -45.78 11.88
CA HIS A 38 -6.82 -45.69 10.63
C HIS A 38 -6.55 -44.23 10.30
N ILE A 39 -5.28 -43.89 10.07
CA ILE A 39 -4.85 -42.55 9.64
C ILE A 39 -4.25 -42.67 8.24
N ASP A 40 -4.66 -41.80 7.34
CA ASP A 40 -4.18 -41.81 5.96
C ASP A 40 -2.66 -41.61 5.92
N GLY A 41 -1.97 -42.41 5.10
CA GLY A 41 -0.50 -42.42 5.02
C GLY A 41 0.21 -43.30 6.04
N GLN A 42 -0.50 -43.85 7.05
CA GLN A 42 0.05 -44.83 7.98
C GLN A 42 -0.41 -46.25 7.65
N SER A 43 0.51 -47.22 7.71
CA SER A 43 0.22 -48.63 7.39
C SER A 43 -0.47 -49.38 8.52
N THR A 44 -0.49 -48.83 9.74
CA THR A 44 -1.01 -49.47 10.95
C THR A 44 -2.05 -48.60 11.65
N THR A 45 -3.05 -49.23 12.25
CA THR A 45 -4.02 -48.52 13.09
C THR A 45 -3.36 -48.01 14.38
N GLN A 46 -3.66 -46.77 14.74
CA GLN A 46 -3.15 -46.08 15.93
C GLN A 46 -4.09 -46.28 17.11
N ILE A 47 -3.58 -46.79 18.23
CA ILE A 47 -4.34 -46.85 19.50
C ILE A 47 -4.08 -45.56 20.27
N LEU A 48 -5.15 -44.83 20.58
CA LEU A 48 -5.06 -43.55 21.29
C LEU A 48 -5.39 -43.73 22.78
N THR A 49 -4.63 -43.06 23.65
CA THR A 49 -4.94 -43.03 25.09
C THR A 49 -6.10 -42.08 25.37
N ALA A 50 -6.73 -42.21 26.55
CA ALA A 50 -7.82 -41.32 26.95
C ALA A 50 -7.41 -39.83 26.98
N ASP A 51 -6.19 -39.54 27.43
CA ASP A 51 -5.64 -38.18 27.47
C ASP A 51 -5.44 -37.61 26.06
N MET A 52 -4.93 -38.43 25.12
CA MET A 52 -4.80 -38.04 23.72
C MET A 52 -6.16 -37.76 23.07
N ILE A 53 -7.17 -38.59 23.34
CA ILE A 53 -8.53 -38.38 22.83
C ILE A 53 -9.07 -37.02 23.34
N ALA A 54 -8.88 -36.70 24.61
CA ALA A 54 -9.31 -35.41 25.16
C ALA A 54 -8.60 -34.21 24.51
N GLU A 55 -7.29 -34.30 24.28
CA GLU A 55 -6.52 -33.26 23.56
C GLU A 55 -6.98 -33.10 22.11
N VAL A 56 -7.21 -34.21 21.39
CA VAL A 56 -7.72 -34.19 20.01
C VAL A 56 -9.07 -33.49 19.92
N LEU A 57 -10.01 -33.83 20.81
CA LEU A 57 -11.32 -33.19 20.82
C LEU A 57 -11.21 -31.70 21.13
N THR A 58 -10.30 -31.31 22.03
CA THR A 58 -10.03 -29.90 22.34
C THR A 58 -9.47 -29.16 21.13
N ILE A 59 -8.50 -29.74 20.40
CA ILE A 59 -7.90 -29.16 19.19
C ILE A 59 -8.95 -29.06 18.07
N SER A 60 -9.76 -30.10 17.88
CA SER A 60 -10.86 -30.13 16.92
C SER A 60 -11.89 -29.03 17.22
N GLU A 61 -12.23 -28.82 18.49
CA GLU A 61 -13.13 -27.73 18.90
C GLU A 61 -12.50 -26.36 18.73
N LEU A 62 -11.22 -26.20 19.08
CA LEU A 62 -10.50 -24.94 19.00
C LEU A 62 -10.38 -24.39 17.57
N PHE A 63 -10.16 -25.26 16.59
CA PHE A 63 -9.89 -24.88 15.19
C PHE A 63 -10.98 -25.26 14.20
N ASP A 64 -12.11 -25.75 14.69
CA ASP A 64 -13.17 -26.35 13.88
C ASP A 64 -12.70 -27.43 12.89
N LEU A 65 -11.69 -28.20 13.28
CA LEU A 65 -11.10 -29.26 12.46
C LEU A 65 -11.84 -30.59 12.62
N ASN A 66 -11.89 -31.38 11.56
CA ASN A 66 -12.29 -32.77 11.65
C ASN A 66 -11.41 -33.55 12.64
N GLU A 67 -12.04 -34.46 13.38
CA GLU A 67 -11.42 -35.17 14.48
C GLU A 67 -10.22 -36.03 14.03
N VAL A 68 -10.24 -36.65 12.85
CA VAL A 68 -9.10 -37.43 12.33
C VAL A 68 -7.93 -36.52 11.96
N ALA A 69 -8.19 -35.34 11.37
CA ALA A 69 -7.16 -34.35 11.10
C ALA A 69 -6.54 -33.79 12.38
N ALA A 70 -7.34 -33.62 13.44
CA ALA A 70 -6.85 -33.23 14.76
C ALA A 70 -5.98 -34.32 15.41
N VAL A 71 -6.27 -35.61 15.17
CA VAL A 71 -5.37 -36.72 15.57
C VAL A 71 -4.02 -36.60 14.87
N ASP A 72 -4.01 -36.44 13.55
CA ASP A 72 -2.76 -36.37 12.77
C ASP A 72 -1.89 -35.17 13.18
N LEU A 73 -2.53 -34.02 13.42
CA LEU A 73 -1.86 -32.83 13.94
C LEU A 73 -1.25 -33.07 15.34
N LEU A 74 -1.98 -33.72 16.24
CA LEU A 74 -1.47 -34.04 17.59
C LEU A 74 -0.29 -35.02 17.52
N LEU A 75 -0.41 -36.09 16.73
CA LEU A 75 0.67 -37.07 16.54
C LEU A 75 1.92 -36.42 15.95
N THR A 76 1.75 -35.50 15.00
CA THR A 76 2.87 -34.71 14.45
C THR A 76 3.54 -33.86 15.53
N GLY A 77 2.75 -33.21 16.40
CA GLY A 77 3.28 -32.48 17.56
C GLY A 77 4.07 -33.37 18.53
N MET A 78 3.55 -34.56 18.82
CA MET A 78 4.23 -35.56 19.68
C MET A 78 5.54 -36.05 19.07
N ASN A 79 5.57 -36.28 17.76
CA ASN A 79 6.81 -36.69 17.05
C ASN A 79 7.89 -35.59 17.11
N GLN A 80 7.50 -34.33 17.26
CA GLN A 80 8.44 -33.20 17.38
C GLN A 80 8.76 -32.82 18.84
N GLN A 81 8.24 -33.55 19.83
CA GLN A 81 8.41 -33.25 21.25
C GLN A 81 9.88 -33.14 21.68
N SER A 82 10.78 -33.88 21.04
CA SER A 82 12.23 -33.85 21.31
C SER A 82 12.87 -32.48 21.05
N TYR A 83 12.33 -31.70 20.10
CA TYR A 83 12.81 -30.36 19.77
C TYR A 83 12.26 -29.28 20.70
N PHE A 84 11.15 -29.57 21.40
CA PHE A 84 10.47 -28.62 22.29
C PHE A 84 10.22 -29.22 23.68
N PRO A 85 11.28 -29.59 24.43
CA PRO A 85 11.15 -30.34 25.68
C PRO A 85 10.37 -29.62 26.78
N SER A 86 10.22 -28.28 26.69
CA SER A 86 9.50 -27.46 27.67
C SER A 86 8.03 -27.20 27.32
N LEU A 87 7.53 -27.67 26.17
CA LEU A 87 6.16 -27.41 25.71
C LEU A 87 5.34 -28.70 25.73
N PRO A 88 4.04 -28.65 26.11
CA PRO A 88 3.17 -29.82 25.99
C PRO A 88 2.87 -30.12 24.52
N HIS A 89 2.69 -31.39 24.17
CA HIS A 89 2.42 -31.85 22.80
C HIS A 89 1.21 -31.16 22.16
N GLY A 90 0.13 -30.95 22.91
CA GLY A 90 -1.03 -30.21 22.41
C GLY A 90 -0.71 -28.76 22.00
N LEU A 91 0.22 -28.09 22.69
CA LEU A 91 0.67 -26.75 22.28
C LEU A 91 1.59 -26.82 21.05
N ILE A 92 2.46 -27.83 20.96
CA ILE A 92 3.29 -28.03 19.76
C ILE A 92 2.38 -28.24 18.55
N ALA A 93 1.32 -29.03 18.68
CA ALA A 93 0.30 -29.23 17.66
C ALA A 93 -0.39 -27.91 17.26
N VAL A 94 -0.76 -27.06 18.22
CA VAL A 94 -1.30 -25.71 17.96
C VAL A 94 -0.30 -24.84 17.20
N LEU A 95 0.98 -24.83 17.59
CA LEU A 95 2.01 -24.05 16.91
C LEU A 95 2.23 -24.56 15.48
N LEU A 96 2.28 -25.87 15.28
CA LEU A 96 2.41 -26.50 13.97
C LEU A 96 1.24 -26.18 13.04
N TYR A 97 0.02 -26.11 13.58
CA TYR A 97 -1.14 -25.67 12.81
C TYR A 97 -0.94 -24.26 12.24
N PHE A 98 -0.56 -23.30 13.09
CA PHE A 98 -0.32 -21.94 12.65
C PHE A 98 0.93 -21.80 11.78
N ASP A 99 1.98 -22.59 12.02
CA ASP A 99 3.15 -22.65 11.16
C ASP A 99 2.81 -23.15 9.75
N GLY A 100 1.97 -24.19 9.64
CA GLY A 100 1.46 -24.66 8.36
C GLY A 100 0.67 -23.57 7.63
N LYS A 101 -0.26 -22.90 8.32
CA LYS A 101 -1.04 -21.78 7.75
C LYS A 101 -0.13 -20.61 7.34
N ALA A 102 0.89 -20.28 8.13
CA ALA A 102 1.87 -19.24 7.81
C ALA A 102 2.70 -19.60 6.57
N ALA A 103 3.15 -20.86 6.46
CA ALA A 103 3.87 -21.35 5.29
C ALA A 103 3.02 -21.25 4.01
N LEU A 104 1.74 -21.60 4.08
CA LEU A 104 0.81 -21.44 2.95
C LEU A 104 0.60 -19.97 2.58
N ALA A 105 0.39 -19.09 3.56
CA ALA A 105 0.24 -17.66 3.31
C ALA A 105 1.50 -17.03 2.70
N LEU A 106 2.69 -17.45 3.14
CA LEU A 106 3.98 -17.04 2.56
C LEU A 106 4.16 -17.58 1.13
N CYS A 107 3.77 -18.83 0.88
CA CYS A 107 3.78 -19.41 -0.47
C CYS A 107 2.89 -18.61 -1.43
N LEU A 108 1.66 -18.30 -1.01
CA LEU A 108 0.75 -17.45 -1.77
C LEU A 108 1.36 -16.07 -2.04
N LYS A 109 1.96 -15.44 -1.03
CA LYS A 109 2.64 -14.15 -1.17
C LYS A 109 3.71 -14.21 -2.25
N MET A 110 4.57 -15.23 -2.22
CA MET A 110 5.64 -15.40 -3.20
C MET A 110 5.09 -15.64 -4.62
N LEU A 111 4.04 -16.45 -4.76
CA LEU A 111 3.39 -16.70 -6.05
C LEU A 111 2.73 -15.43 -6.62
N MET A 112 2.04 -14.66 -5.77
CA MET A 112 1.44 -13.38 -6.17
C MET A 112 2.49 -12.35 -6.56
N GLN A 113 3.62 -12.28 -5.85
CA GLN A 113 4.74 -11.42 -6.20
C GLN A 113 5.40 -11.82 -7.53
N ALA A 114 5.48 -13.12 -7.80
CA ALA A 114 6.03 -13.65 -9.05
C ALA A 114 5.06 -13.57 -10.24
N ARG A 115 3.79 -13.24 -10.01
CA ARG A 115 2.78 -13.15 -11.08
C ARG A 115 3.12 -12.00 -12.04
N GLU A 116 3.01 -12.27 -13.33
CA GLU A 116 3.10 -11.23 -14.38
C GLU A 116 1.82 -10.38 -14.41
N GLY A 117 1.97 -9.08 -14.66
CA GLY A 117 0.83 -8.17 -14.76
C GLY A 117 1.23 -6.75 -15.14
N ARG A 118 0.39 -5.78 -14.76
CA ARG A 118 0.52 -4.39 -15.20
C ARG A 118 1.65 -3.59 -14.56
N THR A 119 2.12 -3.94 -13.36
CA THR A 119 3.07 -3.08 -12.62
C THR A 119 4.51 -3.52 -12.78
N TRP A 120 4.77 -4.84 -12.78
CA TRP A 120 6.10 -5.38 -13.05
C TRP A 120 6.04 -6.62 -13.91
N LEU A 121 7.13 -6.86 -14.62
CA LEU A 121 7.34 -8.07 -15.40
C LEU A 121 8.15 -9.04 -14.54
N ALA A 122 7.66 -10.27 -14.42
CA ALA A 122 8.44 -11.32 -13.79
C ALA A 122 9.57 -11.75 -14.73
N THR A 123 10.75 -11.16 -14.54
CA THR A 123 11.90 -11.50 -15.37
C THR A 123 12.34 -12.94 -15.06
N ASN A 124 12.43 -13.78 -16.09
CA ASN A 124 12.96 -15.16 -16.06
C ASN A 124 11.98 -16.29 -15.69
N LEU A 125 10.66 -16.09 -15.80
CA LEU A 125 9.71 -17.22 -15.76
C LEU A 125 9.53 -17.84 -17.14
N THR A 126 9.46 -19.17 -17.22
CA THR A 126 9.00 -19.85 -18.44
C THR A 126 7.50 -19.64 -18.61
N SER A 127 7.00 -19.68 -19.85
CA SER A 127 5.57 -19.54 -20.14
C SER A 127 4.71 -20.57 -19.39
N GLU A 128 5.22 -21.79 -19.23
CA GLU A 128 4.58 -22.87 -18.49
C GLU A 128 4.45 -22.52 -17.00
N LEU A 129 5.51 -21.99 -16.38
CA LEU A 129 5.50 -21.61 -14.96
C LEU A 129 4.62 -20.37 -14.73
N SER A 130 4.64 -19.40 -15.66
CA SER A 130 3.75 -18.24 -15.62
C SER A 130 2.28 -18.67 -15.69
N ALA A 131 1.93 -19.60 -16.58
CA ALA A 131 0.57 -20.14 -16.69
C ALA A 131 0.12 -20.86 -15.39
N VAL A 132 1.01 -21.66 -14.80
CA VAL A 132 0.75 -22.34 -13.52
C VAL A 132 0.53 -21.33 -12.41
N ILE A 133 1.40 -20.33 -12.26
CA ILE A 133 1.23 -19.25 -11.26
C ILE A 133 -0.09 -18.52 -11.48
N HIS A 134 -0.43 -18.21 -12.73
CA HIS A 134 -1.67 -17.52 -13.06
C HIS A 134 -2.91 -18.35 -12.68
N GLU A 135 -2.92 -19.64 -13.00
CA GLU A 135 -4.00 -20.56 -12.64
C GLU A 135 -4.14 -20.69 -11.10
N PHE A 136 -3.03 -20.91 -10.40
CA PHE A 136 -3.02 -21.04 -8.94
C PHE A 136 -3.51 -19.76 -8.23
N THR A 137 -3.04 -18.60 -8.69
CA THR A 137 -3.42 -17.31 -8.10
C THR A 137 -4.88 -16.96 -8.37
N LEU A 138 -5.42 -17.33 -9.53
CA LEU A 138 -6.82 -17.15 -9.88
C LEU A 138 -7.75 -18.07 -9.06
N LEU A 139 -7.33 -19.30 -8.76
CA LEU A 139 -8.05 -20.21 -7.85
C LEU A 139 -8.04 -19.72 -6.40
N ALA A 140 -6.90 -19.19 -5.93
CA ALA A 140 -6.82 -18.56 -4.61
C ALA A 140 -7.78 -17.36 -4.50
N LYS A 141 -7.95 -16.62 -5.60
CA LYS A 141 -8.89 -15.50 -5.72
C LYS A 141 -10.36 -15.91 -5.47
N PHE A 142 -10.78 -17.09 -5.93
CA PHE A 142 -12.16 -17.57 -5.74
C PHE A 142 -12.53 -17.86 -4.28
N ASN A 143 -11.56 -18.05 -3.38
CA ASN A 143 -11.80 -18.26 -1.95
C ASN A 143 -11.66 -16.97 -1.11
N GLU A 144 -11.58 -15.79 -1.73
CA GLU A 144 -11.30 -14.49 -1.10
C GLU A 144 -12.39 -13.94 -0.18
N VAL A 145 -13.60 -14.52 -0.19
CA VAL A 145 -14.70 -14.08 0.69
C VAL A 145 -14.36 -14.24 2.18
N ASP A 146 -13.30 -14.98 2.55
CA ASP A 146 -12.99 -15.31 3.94
C ASP A 146 -11.63 -14.79 4.48
N LEU A 147 -10.86 -13.99 3.74
CA LEU A 147 -9.54 -13.51 4.22
C LEU A 147 -9.63 -12.33 5.19
N LEU A 148 -10.55 -11.38 4.95
CA LEU A 148 -10.68 -10.15 5.74
C LEU A 148 -11.19 -10.40 7.19
N PRO A 149 -12.17 -11.31 7.42
CA PRO A 149 -12.54 -11.71 8.78
C PRO A 149 -11.39 -12.42 9.52
N ARG A 150 -10.55 -13.18 8.79
CA ARG A 150 -9.40 -13.91 9.36
C ARG A 150 -8.24 -13.00 9.79
N LEU A 151 -8.25 -11.73 9.36
CA LEU A 151 -7.31 -10.71 9.86
C LEU A 151 -7.61 -10.28 11.31
N GLN A 152 -8.81 -10.58 11.84
CA GLN A 152 -9.15 -10.27 13.23
C GLN A 152 -8.53 -11.31 14.17
N LEU A 153 -7.87 -10.83 15.23
CA LEU A 153 -7.25 -11.70 16.24
C LEU A 153 -8.33 -12.51 16.99
N PRO A 154 -8.26 -13.85 17.06
CA PRO A 154 -9.22 -14.65 17.81
C PRO A 154 -9.08 -14.44 19.32
N GLU A 155 -10.20 -14.47 20.07
CA GLU A 155 -10.16 -14.58 21.53
C GLU A 155 -9.78 -16.01 21.95
N PHE A 156 -8.50 -16.28 22.17
CA PHE A 156 -8.08 -17.56 22.74
C PHE A 156 -8.16 -17.57 24.27
N ARG A 157 -9.29 -18.06 24.80
CA ARG A 157 -9.44 -18.27 26.25
C ARG A 157 -8.65 -19.48 26.78
N ALA A 158 -8.35 -20.45 25.92
CA ALA A 158 -7.78 -21.76 26.31
C ALA A 158 -6.26 -21.92 26.08
N ILE A 159 -5.58 -20.97 25.44
CA ILE A 159 -4.11 -21.05 25.28
C ILE A 159 -3.47 -20.65 26.61
N GLY A 160 -2.61 -21.50 27.19
CA GLY A 160 -2.14 -21.41 28.58
C GLY A 160 -1.41 -20.10 28.99
N PRO A 161 -0.17 -20.17 29.50
CA PRO A 161 0.52 -18.97 30.02
C PRO A 161 0.75 -17.90 28.93
N PRO A 162 0.98 -16.63 29.32
CA PRO A 162 1.08 -15.50 28.40
C PRO A 162 2.15 -15.66 27.32
N LYS A 163 3.25 -16.37 27.63
CA LYS A 163 4.30 -16.71 26.67
C LYS A 163 3.78 -17.52 25.48
N HIS A 164 2.89 -18.50 25.73
CA HIS A 164 2.33 -19.34 24.67
C HIS A 164 1.32 -18.56 23.81
N LYS A 165 0.53 -17.70 24.45
CA LYS A 165 -0.35 -16.76 23.74
C LYS A 165 0.46 -15.87 22.80
N HIS A 166 1.58 -15.33 23.28
CA HIS A 166 2.46 -14.50 22.47
C HIS A 166 3.00 -15.24 21.24
N GLN A 167 3.48 -16.47 21.40
CA GLN A 167 3.97 -17.29 20.28
C GLN A 167 2.90 -17.52 19.20
N VAL A 168 1.68 -17.84 19.60
CA VAL A 168 0.56 -18.02 18.66
C VAL A 168 0.19 -16.70 17.98
N LEU A 169 0.13 -15.60 18.74
CA LEU A 169 -0.16 -14.27 18.20
C LEU A 169 0.88 -13.83 17.16
N GLU A 170 2.17 -14.11 17.37
CA GLU A 170 3.21 -13.81 16.37
C GLU A 170 2.97 -14.56 15.05
N LYS A 171 2.56 -15.83 15.11
CA LYS A 171 2.23 -16.60 13.89
C LYS A 171 0.99 -16.07 13.18
N ILE A 172 -0.03 -15.67 13.92
CA ILE A 172 -1.24 -15.06 13.34
C ILE A 172 -0.89 -13.72 12.68
N ARG A 173 -0.07 -12.89 13.32
CA ARG A 173 0.41 -11.64 12.69
C ARG A 173 1.21 -11.89 11.42
N LEU A 174 2.04 -12.93 11.38
CA LEU A 174 2.77 -13.33 10.17
C LEU A 174 1.81 -13.78 9.05
N ILE A 175 0.78 -14.56 9.37
CA ILE A 175 -0.27 -14.95 8.43
C ILE A 175 -0.96 -13.69 7.88
N ASN A 176 -1.43 -12.81 8.76
CA ASN A 176 -2.14 -11.59 8.40
C ASN A 176 -1.30 -10.66 7.51
N SER A 177 -0.04 -10.44 7.89
CA SER A 177 0.91 -9.66 7.09
C SER A 177 1.11 -10.31 5.71
N SER A 178 1.33 -11.62 5.64
CA SER A 178 1.54 -12.34 4.37
C SER A 178 0.33 -12.30 3.44
N LEU A 179 -0.88 -12.46 4.00
CA LEU A 179 -2.13 -12.36 3.24
C LEU A 179 -2.38 -10.93 2.75
N SER A 180 -2.14 -9.91 3.59
CA SER A 180 -2.27 -8.52 3.17
C SER A 180 -1.27 -8.14 2.07
N SER A 181 -0.02 -8.64 2.13
CA SER A 181 0.93 -8.49 1.03
C SER A 181 0.49 -9.22 -0.24
N SER A 182 -0.10 -10.41 -0.10
CA SER A 182 -0.61 -11.18 -1.25
C SER A 182 -1.69 -10.41 -1.99
N LEU A 183 -2.63 -9.81 -1.25
CA LEU A 183 -3.68 -8.97 -1.82
C LEU A 183 -3.11 -7.70 -2.47
N PHE A 184 -2.09 -7.11 -1.86
CA PHE A 184 -1.39 -5.98 -2.44
C PHE A 184 -0.76 -6.33 -3.79
N TYR A 185 0.00 -7.44 -3.87
CA TYR A 185 0.61 -7.88 -5.12
C TYR A 185 -0.43 -8.25 -6.18
N LEU A 186 -1.54 -8.89 -5.78
CA LEU A 186 -2.66 -9.18 -6.67
C LEU A 186 -3.26 -7.89 -7.26
N SER A 187 -3.52 -6.90 -6.42
CA SER A 187 -4.06 -5.61 -6.83
C SER A 187 -3.11 -4.86 -7.76
N CYS A 188 -1.79 -4.88 -7.49
CA CYS A 188 -0.80 -4.31 -8.38
C CYS A 188 -0.88 -4.94 -9.77
N GLN A 189 -0.94 -6.28 -9.87
CA GLN A 189 -0.80 -6.97 -11.15
C GLN A 189 -2.06 -7.08 -12.01
N SER A 190 -3.25 -7.24 -11.40
CA SER A 190 -4.50 -7.39 -12.16
C SER A 190 -5.61 -6.41 -11.76
N GLY A 191 -5.41 -5.59 -10.73
CA GLY A 191 -6.50 -4.89 -10.07
C GLY A 191 -7.43 -5.85 -9.31
N LEU A 192 -8.48 -5.29 -8.70
CA LEU A 192 -9.48 -6.02 -7.91
C LEU A 192 -10.87 -5.81 -8.51
N THR A 193 -11.75 -6.80 -8.37
CA THR A 193 -13.14 -6.68 -8.81
C THR A 193 -13.89 -5.63 -8.00
N ARG A 194 -15.07 -5.20 -8.48
CA ARG A 194 -15.95 -4.31 -7.73
C ARG A 194 -16.26 -4.86 -6.33
N HIS A 195 -16.58 -6.15 -6.23
CA HIS A 195 -16.89 -6.80 -4.96
C HIS A 195 -15.70 -6.77 -3.99
N GLU A 196 -14.51 -7.19 -4.44
CA GLU A 196 -13.27 -7.16 -3.66
C GLU A 196 -12.92 -5.75 -3.18
N THR A 197 -13.07 -4.75 -4.05
CA THR A 197 -12.80 -3.34 -3.74
C THR A 197 -13.75 -2.82 -2.66
N LEU A 198 -15.04 -3.13 -2.74
CA LEU A 198 -16.03 -2.77 -1.72
C LEU A 198 -15.77 -3.49 -0.39
N LEU A 199 -15.33 -4.75 -0.41
CA LEU A 199 -14.93 -5.47 0.79
C LEU A 199 -13.73 -4.81 1.48
N LEU A 200 -12.73 -4.35 0.71
CA LEU A 200 -11.58 -3.62 1.26
C LEU A 200 -11.98 -2.29 1.90
N LEU A 201 -12.86 -1.53 1.24
CA LEU A 201 -13.42 -0.29 1.79
C LEU A 201 -14.18 -0.57 3.09
N GLY A 202 -15.01 -1.62 3.10
CA GLY A 202 -15.73 -2.08 4.29
C GLY A 202 -14.78 -2.43 5.44
N TRP A 203 -13.70 -3.15 5.15
CA TRP A 203 -12.70 -3.52 6.15
C TRP A 203 -11.94 -2.29 6.69
N LEU A 204 -11.43 -1.41 5.82
CA LEU A 204 -10.74 -0.19 6.25
C LEU A 204 -11.63 0.73 7.08
N SER A 205 -12.93 0.78 6.76
CA SER A 205 -13.90 1.58 7.52
C SER A 205 -14.21 1.05 8.92
N THR A 206 -13.97 -0.24 9.18
CA THR A 206 -14.35 -0.91 10.43
C THR A 206 -13.16 -1.36 11.27
N ASN A 207 -12.01 -1.62 10.65
CA ASN A 207 -10.81 -2.11 11.32
C ASN A 207 -10.31 -1.10 12.36
N GLN A 208 -9.99 -1.58 13.55
CA GLN A 208 -9.36 -0.80 14.62
C GLN A 208 -7.86 -1.13 14.65
N GLN A 209 -7.01 -0.12 14.84
CA GLN A 209 -5.58 -0.38 14.98
C GLN A 209 -5.29 -1.04 16.35
N GLU A 210 -4.41 -2.04 16.36
CA GLU A 210 -4.00 -2.76 17.57
C GLU A 210 -3.32 -1.84 18.60
N THR A 211 -2.69 -0.75 18.14
CA THR A 211 -1.90 0.16 18.97
C THR A 211 -2.29 1.62 18.74
N PRO A 212 -2.27 2.47 19.78
CA PRO A 212 -2.52 3.92 19.68
C PRO A 212 -1.31 4.67 19.08
N SER A 213 -0.71 4.10 18.03
CA SER A 213 0.35 4.74 17.25
C SER A 213 -0.27 5.68 16.24
N SER A 214 0.44 6.75 15.88
CA SER A 214 0.06 7.56 14.71
C SER A 214 0.35 6.80 13.41
N ALA A 215 1.33 5.89 13.38
CA ALA A 215 1.68 5.11 12.19
C ALA A 215 0.69 3.97 11.93
N LEU A 216 0.38 3.69 10.66
CA LEU A 216 -0.40 2.51 10.29
C LEU A 216 0.35 1.22 10.64
N SER A 217 -0.38 0.17 11.05
CA SER A 217 0.19 -1.17 11.10
C SER A 217 0.52 -1.68 9.69
N ASP A 218 1.50 -2.57 9.56
CA ASP A 218 1.90 -3.13 8.25
C ASP A 218 0.72 -3.74 7.48
N THR A 219 -0.16 -4.46 8.19
CA THR A 219 -1.38 -5.02 7.60
C THR A 219 -2.30 -3.92 7.08
N THR A 220 -2.56 -2.87 7.87
CA THR A 220 -3.44 -1.77 7.45
C THR A 220 -2.84 -1.01 6.27
N LEU A 221 -1.53 -0.76 6.29
CA LEU A 221 -0.80 -0.12 5.20
C LEU A 221 -0.89 -0.97 3.92
N ALA A 222 -0.68 -2.27 4.00
CA ALA A 222 -0.77 -3.17 2.84
C ALA A 222 -2.18 -3.22 2.25
N ILE A 223 -3.22 -3.22 3.09
CA ILE A 223 -4.62 -3.17 2.63
C ILE A 223 -4.92 -1.80 1.99
N LEU A 224 -4.48 -0.70 2.58
CA LEU A 224 -4.61 0.62 1.98
C LEU A 224 -3.92 0.68 0.61
N MET A 225 -2.68 0.19 0.51
CA MET A 225 -1.95 0.14 -0.76
C MET A 225 -2.65 -0.77 -1.78
N SER A 226 -3.20 -1.90 -1.35
CA SER A 226 -4.06 -2.75 -2.20
C SER A 226 -5.21 -1.96 -2.79
N LEU A 227 -5.92 -1.17 -1.98
CA LEU A 227 -7.03 -0.35 -2.45
C LEU A 227 -6.57 0.77 -3.40
N LEU A 228 -5.48 1.47 -3.05
CA LEU A 228 -4.92 2.55 -3.89
C LEU A 228 -4.46 2.05 -5.26
N TYR A 229 -3.97 0.82 -5.36
CA TYR A 229 -3.70 0.18 -6.64
C TYR A 229 -4.97 -0.31 -7.33
N ALA A 230 -5.97 -0.81 -6.60
CA ALA A 230 -7.20 -1.32 -7.20
C ALA A 230 -7.95 -0.22 -8.00
N ILE A 231 -7.90 1.01 -7.50
CA ILE A 231 -8.48 2.18 -8.15
C ILE A 231 -7.50 2.95 -9.06
N ASP A 232 -6.29 2.43 -9.29
CA ASP A 232 -5.28 3.08 -10.13
C ASP A 232 -5.50 2.81 -11.62
N ALA A 233 -5.53 3.88 -12.42
CA ALA A 233 -5.67 3.84 -13.86
C ALA A 233 -4.40 4.24 -14.63
N ARG A 234 -3.26 4.44 -13.94
CA ARG A 234 -2.00 4.91 -14.55
C ARG A 234 -1.43 4.08 -15.68
N ILE A 235 -1.79 2.80 -15.75
CA ILE A 235 -1.36 1.93 -16.84
C ILE A 235 -1.87 2.44 -18.20
N LEU A 236 -2.98 3.20 -18.23
CA LEU A 236 -3.53 3.78 -19.46
C LEU A 236 -2.58 4.80 -20.11
N ASP A 237 -1.77 5.50 -19.31
CA ASP A 237 -0.79 6.48 -19.80
C ASP A 237 0.49 5.81 -20.33
N GLN A 238 0.72 4.53 -20.03
CA GLN A 238 1.95 3.82 -20.38
C GLN A 238 1.91 3.15 -21.78
N GLY A 239 0.77 3.22 -22.47
CA GLY A 239 0.57 2.69 -23.83
C GLY A 239 -0.32 1.45 -23.88
N ASP A 240 -0.89 1.22 -25.07
CA ASP A 240 -1.93 0.22 -25.35
C ASP A 240 -3.18 0.31 -24.45
N SER A 241 -3.70 1.54 -24.28
CA SER A 241 -4.86 1.82 -23.44
C SER A 241 -6.09 0.98 -23.82
N GLU A 242 -6.28 0.67 -25.10
CA GLU A 242 -7.40 -0.16 -25.58
C GLU A 242 -7.39 -1.57 -24.99
N THR A 243 -6.21 -2.19 -24.83
CA THR A 243 -6.11 -3.51 -24.19
C THR A 243 -6.48 -3.42 -22.70
N TRP A 244 -5.96 -2.42 -21.99
CA TRP A 244 -6.16 -2.28 -20.57
C TRP A 244 -7.58 -1.85 -20.19
N ILE A 245 -8.27 -1.06 -21.02
CA ILE A 245 -9.67 -0.69 -20.82
C ILE A 245 -10.55 -1.95 -20.70
N ASN A 246 -10.31 -2.96 -21.53
CA ASN A 246 -11.10 -4.19 -21.55
C ASN A 246 -10.70 -5.21 -20.48
N VAL A 247 -9.51 -5.08 -19.87
CA VAL A 247 -8.97 -6.05 -18.91
C VAL A 247 -9.10 -5.56 -17.47
N LEU A 248 -8.97 -4.26 -17.24
CA LEU A 248 -9.01 -3.69 -15.90
C LEU A 248 -10.43 -3.76 -15.31
N PRO A 249 -10.61 -4.40 -14.14
CA PRO A 249 -11.93 -4.49 -13.51
C PRO A 249 -12.57 -3.11 -13.24
N LEU A 250 -11.75 -2.10 -12.94
CA LEU A 250 -12.15 -0.71 -12.72
C LEU A 250 -12.91 -0.10 -13.91
N LEU A 251 -12.60 -0.53 -15.14
CA LEU A 251 -13.15 0.03 -16.39
C LEU A 251 -14.12 -0.92 -17.10
N ASN A 252 -13.94 -2.23 -16.93
CA ASN A 252 -14.76 -3.23 -17.61
C ASN A 252 -16.07 -3.56 -16.86
N ASP A 253 -16.22 -3.20 -15.57
CA ASP A 253 -17.48 -3.30 -14.84
C ASP A 253 -18.16 -1.91 -14.76
N GLU A 254 -19.27 -1.74 -15.50
CA GLU A 254 -20.04 -0.48 -15.57
C GLU A 254 -20.52 0.00 -14.19
N LEU A 255 -20.70 -0.90 -13.23
CA LEU A 255 -21.14 -0.58 -11.87
C LEU A 255 -19.97 -0.31 -10.92
N PHE A 256 -18.72 -0.51 -11.34
CA PHE A 256 -17.56 -0.29 -10.49
C PHE A 256 -17.49 1.16 -10.02
N ILE A 257 -17.44 2.11 -10.95
CA ILE A 257 -17.31 3.54 -10.63
C ILE A 257 -18.48 4.04 -9.77
N PRO A 258 -19.77 3.79 -10.12
CA PRO A 258 -20.89 4.23 -9.29
C PRO A 258 -20.87 3.67 -7.86
N ASP A 259 -20.69 2.35 -7.70
CA ASP A 259 -20.77 1.71 -6.39
C ASP A 259 -19.58 2.05 -5.50
N VAL A 260 -18.37 2.07 -6.07
CA VAL A 260 -17.15 2.43 -5.32
C VAL A 260 -17.15 3.91 -4.95
N SER A 261 -17.58 4.80 -5.85
CA SER A 261 -17.73 6.23 -5.54
C SER A 261 -18.73 6.44 -4.41
N LYS A 262 -19.87 5.74 -4.44
CA LYS A 262 -20.89 5.81 -3.39
C LYS A 262 -20.35 5.38 -2.03
N GLU A 263 -19.58 4.30 -1.96
CA GLU A 263 -19.01 3.82 -0.70
C GLU A 263 -17.93 4.76 -0.15
N ILE A 264 -17.00 5.21 -1.01
CA ILE A 264 -15.94 6.17 -0.66
C ILE A 264 -16.52 7.48 -0.11
N MET A 265 -17.65 7.92 -0.67
CA MET A 265 -18.33 9.17 -0.29
C MET A 265 -19.44 9.02 0.74
N SER A 266 -19.67 7.82 1.25
CA SER A 266 -20.64 7.63 2.33
C SER A 266 -20.30 8.52 3.53
N ASP A 267 -21.28 9.05 4.24
CA ASP A 267 -21.05 9.83 5.49
C ASP A 267 -20.57 8.94 6.66
N LYS A 268 -20.26 7.67 6.39
CA LYS A 268 -19.76 6.72 7.38
C LYS A 268 -18.41 7.19 7.92
N VAL A 269 -18.35 7.32 9.24
CA VAL A 269 -17.10 7.56 9.97
C VAL A 269 -16.32 6.24 10.03
N TRP A 270 -15.03 6.29 9.69
CA TRP A 270 -14.15 5.12 9.75
C TRP A 270 -13.61 4.94 11.17
N CYS A 271 -13.75 3.75 11.75
CA CYS A 271 -13.54 3.52 13.18
C CYS A 271 -12.06 3.56 13.62
N GLY A 272 -11.12 3.03 12.84
CA GLY A 272 -9.71 2.89 13.28
C GLY A 272 -8.81 4.08 12.97
N CYS A 273 -9.00 4.70 11.81
CA CYS A 273 -8.26 5.92 11.43
C CYS A 273 -9.10 6.71 10.42
N PRO A 274 -9.95 7.64 10.88
CA PRO A 274 -10.80 8.46 10.02
C PRO A 274 -10.02 9.20 8.92
N ALA A 275 -8.79 9.61 9.25
CA ALA A 275 -7.93 10.38 8.38
C ALA A 275 -7.58 9.66 7.05
N ILE A 276 -7.44 8.32 7.06
CA ILE A 276 -7.11 7.55 5.85
C ILE A 276 -8.20 7.68 4.77
N LYS A 277 -9.45 7.92 5.16
CA LYS A 277 -10.54 8.12 4.21
C LYS A 277 -10.25 9.29 3.26
N ALA A 278 -9.65 10.38 3.76
CA ALA A 278 -9.24 11.51 2.94
C ALA A 278 -8.17 11.11 1.90
N VAL A 279 -7.26 10.20 2.24
CA VAL A 279 -6.27 9.66 1.29
C VAL A 279 -6.94 8.85 0.19
N VAL A 280 -7.93 8.03 0.53
CA VAL A 280 -8.69 7.23 -0.44
C VAL A 280 -9.53 8.11 -1.36
N GLN A 281 -10.23 9.12 -0.80
CA GLN A 281 -11.00 10.09 -1.57
C GLN A 281 -10.12 10.89 -2.53
N PHE A 282 -8.97 11.37 -2.05
CA PHE A 282 -8.00 12.09 -2.86
C PHE A 282 -7.44 11.23 -4.01
N ALA A 283 -7.03 10.00 -3.71
CA ALA A 283 -6.57 9.06 -4.74
C ALA A 283 -7.66 8.71 -5.75
N TRP A 284 -8.90 8.53 -5.28
CA TRP A 284 -10.02 8.24 -6.16
C TRP A 284 -10.32 9.38 -7.12
N ALA A 285 -10.34 10.61 -6.62
CA ALA A 285 -10.55 11.80 -7.44
C ALA A 285 -9.47 11.94 -8.54
N LEU A 286 -8.19 11.73 -8.19
CA LEU A 286 -7.09 11.76 -9.16
C LEU A 286 -7.20 10.64 -10.21
N SER A 287 -7.57 9.42 -9.79
CA SER A 287 -7.82 8.32 -10.71
C SER A 287 -8.98 8.62 -11.67
N LEU A 288 -10.07 9.21 -11.19
CA LEU A 288 -11.19 9.63 -12.04
C LEU A 288 -10.78 10.70 -13.05
N LEU A 289 -9.99 11.70 -12.64
CA LEU A 289 -9.44 12.71 -13.55
C LEU A 289 -8.53 12.11 -14.63
N GLN A 290 -7.76 11.09 -14.27
CA GLN A 290 -6.94 10.37 -15.25
C GLN A 290 -7.82 9.60 -16.24
N MET A 291 -8.84 8.91 -15.75
CA MET A 291 -9.77 8.13 -16.56
C MET A 291 -10.67 9.00 -17.45
N SER A 292 -10.91 10.27 -17.12
CA SER A 292 -11.79 11.16 -17.90
C SER A 292 -11.32 11.40 -19.35
N SER A 293 -10.05 11.08 -19.65
CA SER A 293 -9.54 11.09 -21.04
C SER A 293 -9.97 9.88 -21.85
N TYR A 294 -10.47 8.83 -21.21
CA TYR A 294 -10.79 7.52 -21.79
C TYR A 294 -12.26 7.14 -21.64
N ILE A 295 -12.94 7.65 -20.62
CA ILE A 295 -14.36 7.41 -20.34
C ILE A 295 -15.10 8.72 -20.09
N ASP A 296 -16.40 8.73 -20.38
CA ASP A 296 -17.25 9.90 -20.14
C ASP A 296 -17.58 10.04 -18.65
N LEU A 297 -17.02 11.08 -18.02
CA LEU A 297 -17.21 11.44 -16.62
C LEU A 297 -17.76 12.86 -16.45
N GLU A 298 -18.35 13.47 -17.50
CA GLU A 298 -18.78 14.87 -17.46
C GLU A 298 -19.72 15.17 -16.27
N ASN A 299 -20.64 14.26 -15.99
CA ASN A 299 -21.60 14.37 -14.87
C ASN A 299 -20.98 14.21 -13.47
N MET A 300 -19.71 13.77 -13.39
CA MET A 300 -18.99 13.53 -12.14
C MET A 300 -17.93 14.61 -11.86
N MET A 301 -17.69 15.56 -12.79
CA MET A 301 -16.60 16.53 -12.65
C MET A 301 -16.74 17.44 -11.42
N ASP A 302 -17.93 17.98 -11.16
CA ASP A 302 -18.20 18.79 -9.97
C ASP A 302 -18.01 17.96 -8.68
N LEU A 303 -18.37 16.69 -8.74
CA LEU A 303 -18.24 15.76 -7.64
C LEU A 303 -16.76 15.44 -7.36
N ILE A 304 -15.96 15.24 -8.41
CA ILE A 304 -14.51 15.02 -8.34
C ILE A 304 -13.81 16.24 -7.71
N ASP A 305 -14.16 17.46 -8.10
CA ASP A 305 -13.59 18.67 -7.50
C ASP A 305 -13.94 18.76 -6.00
N GLY A 306 -15.20 18.45 -5.65
CA GLY A 306 -15.63 18.34 -4.26
C GLY A 306 -14.88 17.29 -3.46
N TYR A 307 -14.45 16.17 -4.06
CA TYR A 307 -13.64 15.15 -3.39
C TYR A 307 -12.25 15.67 -3.04
N ILE A 308 -11.63 16.43 -3.95
CA ILE A 308 -10.31 17.04 -3.73
C ILE A 308 -10.41 18.06 -2.59
N ASP A 309 -11.37 18.98 -2.65
CA ASP A 309 -11.55 20.00 -1.63
C ASP A 309 -11.84 19.41 -0.25
N TYR A 310 -12.72 18.40 -0.18
CA TYR A 310 -12.99 17.70 1.07
C TYR A 310 -11.74 17.01 1.63
N SER A 311 -10.97 16.33 0.78
CA SER A 311 -9.75 15.63 1.19
C SER A 311 -8.67 16.58 1.72
N ILE A 312 -8.49 17.73 1.06
CA ILE A 312 -7.57 18.77 1.52
C ILE A 312 -8.03 19.31 2.88
N SER A 313 -9.32 19.63 3.02
CA SER A 313 -9.88 20.11 4.29
C SER A 313 -9.80 19.10 5.45
N CYS A 314 -9.60 17.81 5.12
CA CYS A 314 -9.39 16.72 6.07
C CYS A 314 -7.89 16.36 6.24
N ASP A 315 -6.99 17.30 5.99
CA ASP A 315 -5.55 17.17 6.24
C ASP A 315 -4.89 15.99 5.50
N VAL A 316 -5.26 15.73 4.23
CA VAL A 316 -4.74 14.58 3.47
C VAL A 316 -3.20 14.53 3.44
N PHE A 317 -2.51 15.66 3.28
CA PHE A 317 -1.04 15.70 3.21
C PHE A 317 -0.39 15.33 4.54
N SER A 318 -0.88 15.91 5.63
CA SER A 318 -0.45 15.59 6.99
C SER A 318 -0.78 14.13 7.33
N THR A 319 -1.89 13.60 6.82
CA THR A 319 -2.28 12.20 7.02
C THR A 319 -1.28 11.25 6.37
N ILE A 320 -0.91 11.49 5.11
CA ILE A 320 0.09 10.68 4.42
C ILE A 320 1.42 10.74 5.18
N LYS A 321 1.87 11.94 5.56
CA LYS A 321 3.09 12.13 6.33
C LYS A 321 3.07 11.37 7.67
N ASN A 322 2.05 11.58 8.48
CA ASN A 322 2.04 11.15 9.88
C ASN A 322 1.62 9.68 10.08
N HIS A 323 0.85 9.12 9.14
CA HIS A 323 0.31 7.76 9.26
C HIS A 323 0.97 6.78 8.29
N ILE A 324 1.25 7.20 7.04
CA ILE A 324 1.81 6.31 6.00
C ILE A 324 3.34 6.32 6.04
N LEU A 325 3.99 7.50 5.95
CA LEU A 325 5.45 7.59 5.84
C LEU A 325 6.18 7.21 7.14
N THR A 326 5.51 7.29 8.29
CA THR A 326 6.05 6.91 9.60
C THR A 326 6.09 5.40 9.83
N ASN A 327 5.45 4.59 8.99
CA ASN A 327 5.53 3.14 9.07
C ASN A 327 6.91 2.65 8.61
N GLU A 328 7.57 1.80 9.41
CA GLU A 328 8.93 1.32 9.17
C GLU A 328 9.10 0.46 7.91
N SER A 329 8.01 -0.11 7.41
CA SER A 329 7.98 -0.96 6.22
C SER A 329 7.73 -0.17 4.94
N PHE A 330 7.25 1.08 5.04
CA PHE A 330 6.89 1.90 3.88
C PHE A 330 8.04 2.06 2.89
N PHE A 331 9.19 2.57 3.35
CA PHE A 331 10.36 2.79 2.49
C PHE A 331 11.09 1.50 2.08
N LYS A 332 10.68 0.34 2.59
CA LYS A 332 11.27 -0.97 2.22
C LYS A 332 10.55 -1.62 1.03
N GLU A 333 9.35 -1.16 0.69
CA GLU A 333 8.54 -1.69 -0.40
C GLU A 333 8.47 -0.67 -1.55
N GLU A 334 9.14 -0.98 -2.68
CA GLU A 334 9.29 -0.07 -3.83
C GLU A 334 7.95 0.49 -4.32
N TYR A 335 6.96 -0.38 -4.46
CA TYR A 335 5.67 -0.01 -5.02
C TYR A 335 4.81 0.80 -4.04
N TYR A 336 5.09 0.78 -2.74
CA TYR A 336 4.47 1.73 -1.80
C TYR A 336 5.00 3.14 -2.05
N VAL A 337 6.33 3.28 -2.14
CA VAL A 337 6.98 4.57 -2.40
C VAL A 337 6.54 5.13 -3.75
N ARG A 338 6.53 4.30 -4.81
CA ARG A 338 6.06 4.70 -6.13
C ARG A 338 4.60 5.11 -6.12
N LYS A 339 3.70 4.41 -5.41
CA LYS A 339 2.28 4.78 -5.35
C LYS A 339 2.06 6.16 -4.74
N ILE A 340 2.76 6.50 -3.65
CA ILE A 340 2.62 7.82 -3.02
C ILE A 340 3.32 8.91 -3.83
N HIS A 341 4.51 8.63 -4.39
CA HIS A 341 5.17 9.52 -5.34
C HIS A 341 4.24 9.87 -6.50
N ASN A 342 3.56 8.86 -7.04
CA ASN A 342 2.60 8.98 -8.11
C ASN A 342 1.39 9.85 -7.71
N LEU A 343 0.87 9.65 -6.52
CA LEU A 343 -0.25 10.44 -5.99
C LEU A 343 0.10 11.94 -5.88
N ILE A 344 1.30 12.24 -5.35
CA ILE A 344 1.80 13.62 -5.18
C ILE A 344 2.01 14.30 -6.54
N THR A 345 2.67 13.59 -7.46
CA THR A 345 3.00 14.14 -8.78
C THR A 345 1.77 14.31 -9.66
N ASP A 346 0.81 13.39 -9.61
CA ASP A 346 -0.46 13.55 -10.34
C ASP A 346 -1.27 14.72 -9.84
N PHE A 347 -1.28 14.98 -8.53
CA PHE A 347 -1.93 16.17 -8.00
C PHE A 347 -1.37 17.45 -8.64
N ILE A 348 -0.04 17.55 -8.77
CA ILE A 348 0.61 18.70 -9.40
C ILE A 348 0.24 18.82 -10.89
N ILE A 349 0.17 17.70 -11.59
CA ILE A 349 0.02 17.66 -13.04
C ILE A 349 -1.43 17.80 -13.48
N LEU A 350 -2.34 17.09 -12.83
CA LEU A 350 -3.77 17.06 -13.16
C LEU A 350 -4.51 18.27 -12.59
N LEU A 351 -4.04 18.83 -11.46
CA LEU A 351 -4.71 19.93 -10.75
C LEU A 351 -3.80 21.15 -10.49
N PRO A 352 -3.14 21.72 -11.51
CA PRO A 352 -2.24 22.87 -11.33
C PRO A 352 -2.98 24.12 -10.81
N VAL A 353 -4.29 24.24 -11.09
CA VAL A 353 -5.13 25.33 -10.57
C VAL A 353 -5.31 25.20 -9.06
N LYS A 354 -5.61 23.99 -8.54
CA LYS A 354 -5.71 23.79 -7.08
C LYS A 354 -4.40 24.02 -6.35
N VAL A 355 -3.28 23.59 -6.92
CA VAL A 355 -1.96 23.90 -6.34
C VAL A 355 -1.74 25.41 -6.25
N LYS A 356 -2.13 26.17 -7.28
CA LYS A 356 -2.05 27.63 -7.28
C LYS A 356 -3.01 28.26 -6.25
N GLU A 357 -4.21 27.74 -6.09
CA GLU A 357 -5.17 28.19 -5.08
C GLU A 357 -4.62 27.97 -3.67
N MET A 358 -4.10 26.78 -3.36
CA MET A 358 -3.45 26.48 -2.08
C MET A 358 -2.27 27.42 -1.81
N ARG A 359 -1.42 27.68 -2.82
CA ARG A 359 -0.32 28.65 -2.70
C ARG A 359 -0.84 30.05 -2.37
N SER A 360 -1.91 30.48 -3.02
CA SER A 360 -2.51 31.81 -2.83
C SER A 360 -3.14 31.95 -1.44
N GLN A 361 -3.79 30.89 -0.93
CA GLN A 361 -4.32 30.84 0.43
C GLN A 361 -3.21 30.90 1.48
N ALA A 362 -2.07 30.27 1.21
CA ALA A 362 -0.90 30.33 2.09
C ALA A 362 -0.25 31.73 2.13
N ASP A 363 -0.23 32.46 1.01
CA ASP A 363 0.18 33.87 0.97
C ASP A 363 -0.76 34.75 1.79
N GLU A 364 -2.08 34.55 1.67
CA GLU A 364 -3.06 35.31 2.44
C GLU A 364 -2.94 35.00 3.95
N SER A 365 -2.77 33.73 4.31
CA SER A 365 -2.49 33.31 5.70
C SER A 365 -1.22 33.98 6.24
N SER A 366 -0.17 34.07 5.42
CA SER A 366 1.07 34.75 5.80
C SER A 366 0.87 36.25 6.04
N ARG A 367 0.04 36.92 5.22
CA ARG A 367 -0.30 38.35 5.42
C ARG A 367 -1.07 38.56 6.70
N ILE A 368 -2.02 37.68 7.01
CA ILE A 368 -2.78 37.73 8.27
C ILE A 368 -1.82 37.56 9.46
N ILE A 369 -0.91 36.59 9.41
CA ILE A 369 0.09 36.37 10.47
C ILE A 369 0.94 37.63 10.69
N LEU A 370 1.48 38.22 9.62
CA LEU A 370 2.33 39.41 9.70
C LEU A 370 1.56 40.62 10.23
N ALA A 371 0.32 40.84 9.80
CA ALA A 371 -0.52 41.93 10.30
C ALA A 371 -0.83 41.78 11.80
N ARG A 372 -1.18 40.57 12.24
CA ARG A 372 -1.42 40.27 13.67
C ARG A 372 -0.18 40.45 14.51
N GLN A 373 0.98 40.01 14.03
CA GLN A 373 2.26 40.21 14.71
C GLN A 373 2.62 41.69 14.86
N GLN A 374 2.37 42.52 13.85
CA GLN A 374 2.59 43.97 13.93
C GLN A 374 1.69 44.63 14.98
N GLU A 375 0.47 44.14 15.14
CA GLU A 375 -0.50 44.62 16.14
C GLU A 375 -0.31 43.96 17.53
N ASN A 376 0.69 43.08 17.71
CA ASN A 376 0.89 42.25 18.90
C ASN A 376 -0.36 41.44 19.32
N LEU A 377 -1.10 40.95 18.33
CA LEU A 377 -2.27 40.11 18.52
C LEU A 377 -1.93 38.63 18.31
N ASP A 378 -2.70 37.76 18.96
CA ASP A 378 -2.60 36.32 18.76
C ASP A 378 -2.94 35.93 17.30
N ILE A 379 -2.19 34.94 16.81
CA ILE A 379 -2.37 34.36 15.48
C ILE A 379 -3.55 33.38 15.54
N PRO A 380 -4.49 33.42 14.58
CA PRO A 380 -5.58 32.45 14.54
C PRO A 380 -5.06 31.02 14.30
N ASP A 381 -5.53 30.06 15.10
CA ASP A 381 -5.13 28.66 14.96
C ASP A 381 -5.68 27.98 13.68
N ASN A 382 -6.73 28.53 13.10
CA ASN A 382 -7.49 27.97 11.98
C ASN A 382 -7.03 28.46 10.60
N LEU A 383 -5.85 29.05 10.49
CA LEU A 383 -5.31 29.45 9.19
C LEU A 383 -4.95 28.21 8.34
N PRO A 384 -5.31 28.19 7.04
CA PRO A 384 -4.93 27.11 6.14
C PRO A 384 -3.41 26.89 6.09
N LYS A 385 -2.99 25.64 6.22
CA LYS A 385 -1.57 25.22 6.17
C LYS A 385 -1.31 24.20 5.06
N ASP A 386 -2.28 23.94 4.19
CA ASP A 386 -2.26 22.84 3.23
C ASP A 386 -1.04 22.88 2.31
N PHE A 387 -0.70 24.07 1.80
CA PHE A 387 0.47 24.25 0.93
C PHE A 387 1.80 23.99 1.65
N GLN A 388 1.89 24.40 2.92
CA GLN A 388 3.05 24.09 3.77
C GLN A 388 3.14 22.57 4.00
N CYS A 389 2.05 21.94 4.43
CA CYS A 389 1.99 20.49 4.66
C CYS A 389 2.31 19.70 3.39
N PHE A 390 1.92 20.20 2.21
CA PHE A 390 2.25 19.59 0.92
C PHE A 390 3.76 19.67 0.61
N MET A 391 4.41 20.81 0.83
CA MET A 391 5.87 20.94 0.67
C MET A 391 6.64 20.05 1.66
N GLU A 392 6.16 19.96 2.91
CA GLU A 392 6.73 19.06 3.92
C GLU A 392 6.55 17.59 3.54
N LEU A 393 5.41 17.19 2.98
CA LEU A 393 5.20 15.84 2.48
C LEU A 393 6.20 15.49 1.36
N ILE A 394 6.45 16.42 0.43
CA ILE A 394 7.47 16.27 -0.62
C ILE A 394 8.87 16.14 0.01
N HIS A 395 9.19 16.95 1.02
CA HIS A 395 10.45 16.79 1.76
C HIS A 395 10.59 15.38 2.35
N ASP A 396 9.60 14.92 3.11
CA ASP A 396 9.67 13.69 3.88
C ASP A 396 9.76 12.44 3.00
N ILE A 397 9.05 12.41 1.86
CA ILE A 397 9.10 11.26 0.94
C ILE A 397 10.43 11.13 0.18
N TYR A 398 11.07 12.23 -0.20
CA TYR A 398 12.30 12.17 -1.01
C TYR A 398 13.61 12.24 -0.19
N THR A 399 13.53 12.61 1.10
CA THR A 399 14.71 12.61 1.98
C THR A 399 15.23 11.19 2.25
N GLN A 400 14.34 10.18 2.22
CA GLN A 400 14.70 8.77 2.40
C GLN A 400 14.60 8.03 1.06
N ASP A 401 15.72 7.48 0.58
CA ASP A 401 15.75 6.62 -0.63
C ASP A 401 16.59 5.35 -0.42
N PRO A 402 16.22 4.47 0.54
CA PRO A 402 16.99 3.25 0.82
C PRO A 402 17.00 2.25 -0.34
N LEU A 403 16.03 2.36 -1.26
CA LEU A 403 15.89 1.51 -2.45
C LEU A 403 16.60 2.09 -3.69
N ASN A 404 17.19 3.29 -3.59
CA ASN A 404 17.83 4.01 -4.68
C ASN A 404 16.93 4.15 -5.92
N LEU A 405 15.64 4.45 -5.71
CA LEU A 405 14.67 4.63 -6.79
C LEU A 405 14.91 5.94 -7.56
N THR A 406 15.56 6.92 -6.93
CA THR A 406 15.89 8.23 -7.51
C THR A 406 14.69 9.01 -8.06
N LEU A 407 13.51 8.80 -7.47
CA LEU A 407 12.23 9.40 -7.92
C LEU A 407 12.23 10.94 -7.90
N SER A 408 13.07 11.56 -7.07
CA SER A 408 13.26 13.02 -7.05
C SER A 408 13.72 13.59 -8.40
N ASN A 409 14.37 12.77 -9.23
CA ASN A 409 14.84 13.19 -10.55
C ASN A 409 13.70 13.65 -11.48
N GLU A 410 12.47 13.17 -11.27
CA GLU A 410 11.32 13.57 -12.09
C GLU A 410 10.95 15.05 -11.93
N TYR A 411 11.31 15.66 -10.80
CA TYR A 411 11.08 17.08 -10.55
C TYR A 411 12.04 18.00 -11.33
N TRP A 412 13.15 17.46 -11.82
CA TRP A 412 14.20 18.25 -12.45
C TRP A 412 14.17 18.11 -13.97
N CYS A 413 14.00 19.23 -14.68
CA CYS A 413 14.14 19.26 -16.13
C CYS A 413 15.61 19.30 -16.55
N LEU A 414 16.08 18.25 -17.22
CA LEU A 414 17.45 18.19 -17.78
C LEU A 414 17.54 18.84 -19.18
N SER A 415 16.63 19.74 -19.55
CA SER A 415 16.54 20.25 -20.91
C SER A 415 17.84 20.92 -21.39
N ASP A 416 18.63 21.51 -20.49
CA ASP A 416 19.94 22.09 -20.83
C ASP A 416 21.04 21.03 -21.04
N MET A 417 20.86 19.79 -20.60
CA MET A 417 21.74 18.66 -20.91
C MET A 417 21.28 17.84 -22.11
N MET A 418 19.97 17.82 -22.40
CA MET A 418 19.37 17.06 -23.50
C MET A 418 19.56 17.70 -24.89
N ALA A 419 19.84 19.01 -24.98
CA ALA A 419 20.20 19.64 -26.25
C ALA A 419 21.44 18.99 -26.90
N ASN A 420 22.35 18.40 -26.11
CA ASN A 420 23.51 17.67 -26.60
C ASN A 420 23.23 16.19 -26.94
N GLN A 421 22.08 15.62 -26.52
CA GLN A 421 21.71 14.22 -26.76
C GLN A 421 20.62 14.02 -27.83
N GLN A 422 19.98 15.11 -28.29
CA GLN A 422 19.01 15.07 -29.39
C GLN A 422 19.56 14.48 -30.71
N HIS A 423 20.88 14.33 -30.83
CA HIS A 423 21.51 13.67 -31.98
C HIS A 423 21.55 12.13 -31.92
N GLN A 424 21.06 11.45 -30.87
CA GLN A 424 21.20 9.98 -30.76
C GLN A 424 19.91 9.16 -30.60
N LEU A 425 18.72 9.76 -30.40
CA LEU A 425 17.48 9.01 -30.12
C LEU A 425 16.42 9.07 -31.24
N SER A 426 16.83 9.26 -32.49
CA SER A 426 15.94 9.12 -33.65
C SER A 426 15.82 7.65 -34.10
N ALA A 427 15.15 6.81 -33.29
CA ALA A 427 14.84 5.43 -33.69
C ALA A 427 13.62 4.85 -32.95
N SER A 428 12.41 5.38 -33.22
CA SER A 428 11.11 4.68 -33.23
C SER A 428 9.96 5.69 -33.10
N PHE A 429 8.85 5.47 -33.82
CA PHE A 429 7.70 6.39 -33.85
C PHE A 429 6.83 6.29 -32.58
N ASN A 430 6.94 5.17 -31.82
CA ASN A 430 6.22 4.99 -30.54
C ASN A 430 7.02 5.51 -29.34
N SER A 431 8.35 5.53 -29.42
CA SER A 431 9.20 6.08 -28.35
C SER A 431 9.16 7.61 -28.29
N SER A 432 8.75 8.29 -29.36
CA SER A 432 8.65 9.75 -29.41
C SER A 432 7.44 10.30 -28.65
N PHE A 433 6.31 9.58 -28.60
CA PHE A 433 5.12 9.98 -27.86
C PHE A 433 5.29 9.77 -26.34
N GLN A 434 5.80 8.61 -25.93
CA GLN A 434 6.13 8.37 -24.53
C GLN A 434 7.24 9.31 -24.02
N ALA A 435 8.27 9.56 -24.84
CA ALA A 435 9.31 10.54 -24.48
C ALA A 435 8.76 11.96 -24.37
N SER A 436 7.79 12.35 -25.20
CA SER A 436 7.21 13.71 -25.13
C SER A 436 6.31 13.89 -23.91
N GLN A 437 5.53 12.88 -23.51
CA GLN A 437 4.74 12.90 -22.27
C GLN A 437 5.62 12.94 -21.02
N LEU A 438 6.69 12.13 -20.96
CA LEU A 438 7.67 12.17 -19.88
C LEU A 438 8.32 13.56 -19.75
N VAL A 439 8.65 14.19 -20.89
CA VAL A 439 9.18 15.57 -20.91
C VAL A 439 8.15 16.59 -20.42
N GLN A 440 6.89 16.49 -20.84
CA GLN A 440 5.82 17.40 -20.38
C GLN A 440 5.59 17.29 -18.87
N ARG A 441 5.59 16.06 -18.36
CA ARG A 441 5.46 15.75 -16.94
C ARG A 441 6.58 16.39 -16.11
N GLN A 442 7.83 16.17 -16.50
CA GLN A 442 8.99 16.81 -15.85
C GLN A 442 8.91 18.34 -15.91
N VAL A 443 8.50 18.91 -17.06
CA VAL A 443 8.34 20.37 -17.23
C VAL A 443 7.31 20.94 -16.26
N THR A 444 6.19 20.26 -16.05
CA THR A 444 5.16 20.71 -15.10
C THR A 444 5.65 20.62 -13.65
N LEU A 445 6.33 19.54 -13.26
CA LEU A 445 6.91 19.40 -11.92
C LEU A 445 8.02 20.42 -11.65
N PHE A 446 8.88 20.69 -12.63
CA PHE A 446 9.91 21.73 -12.50
C PHE A 446 9.30 23.14 -12.43
N LYS A 447 8.24 23.42 -13.21
CA LYS A 447 7.48 24.67 -13.09
C LYS A 447 6.89 24.82 -11.69
N PHE A 448 6.39 23.75 -11.10
CA PHE A 448 5.92 23.76 -9.70
C PHE A 448 7.03 24.19 -8.73
N ILE A 449 8.24 23.62 -8.82
CA ILE A 449 9.37 24.03 -7.94
C ILE A 449 9.66 25.54 -8.08
N ARG A 450 9.66 26.05 -9.32
CA ARG A 450 9.93 27.47 -9.58
C ARG A 450 8.83 28.38 -9.02
N LEU A 451 7.56 28.02 -9.24
CA LEU A 451 6.42 28.81 -8.76
C LEU A 451 6.24 28.74 -7.25
N ALA A 452 6.55 27.60 -6.63
CA ALA A 452 6.56 27.47 -5.17
C ALA A 452 7.64 28.37 -4.53
N GLY A 453 8.76 28.59 -5.22
CA GLY A 453 9.86 29.45 -4.78
C GLY A 453 9.72 30.94 -5.12
N ASP A 454 8.65 31.31 -5.82
CA ASP A 454 8.45 32.69 -6.26
C ASP A 454 7.77 33.53 -5.16
N MET A 455 8.28 34.75 -4.96
CA MET A 455 7.78 35.73 -3.99
C MET A 455 7.43 35.13 -2.61
N LEU A 456 8.30 34.27 -2.07
CA LEU A 456 8.04 33.53 -0.83
C LEU A 456 7.87 34.46 0.39
N THR A 457 6.84 34.19 1.17
CA THR A 457 6.62 34.80 2.48
C THR A 457 7.46 34.09 3.55
N PRO A 458 7.80 34.76 4.68
CA PRO A 458 8.65 34.16 5.71
C PRO A 458 8.19 32.78 6.23
N PRO A 459 6.88 32.53 6.49
CA PRO A 459 6.42 31.21 6.95
C PRO A 459 6.67 30.07 5.95
N LEU A 460 6.73 30.38 4.65
CA LEU A 460 6.88 29.39 3.58
C LEU A 460 8.34 29.18 3.15
N TYR A 461 9.25 30.05 3.57
CA TYR A 461 10.67 29.94 3.22
C TYR A 461 11.29 28.63 3.72
N VAL A 462 11.09 28.29 5.00
CA VAL A 462 11.65 27.06 5.58
C VAL A 462 11.03 25.80 4.95
N PRO A 463 9.69 25.67 4.84
CA PRO A 463 9.08 24.56 4.10
C PRO A 463 9.59 24.40 2.66
N TYR A 464 9.77 25.50 1.93
CA TYR A 464 10.31 25.47 0.58
C TYR A 464 11.76 24.96 0.54
N MET A 465 12.62 25.46 1.44
CA MET A 465 14.01 25.00 1.53
C MET A 465 14.08 23.52 1.91
N ASN A 466 13.28 23.06 2.87
CA ASN A 466 13.19 21.64 3.21
C ASN A 466 12.73 20.81 2.00
N MET A 467 11.73 21.27 1.26
CA MET A 467 11.30 20.60 0.02
C MET A 467 12.48 20.45 -0.96
N LEU A 468 13.28 21.51 -1.17
CA LEU A 468 14.49 21.44 -2.01
C LEU A 468 15.54 20.47 -1.47
N THR A 469 15.74 20.39 -0.15
CA THR A 469 16.69 19.41 0.42
C THR A 469 16.23 17.98 0.20
N GLY A 470 14.93 17.70 0.35
CA GLY A 470 14.37 16.38 0.06
C GLY A 470 14.54 16.02 -1.42
N LEU A 471 14.29 16.99 -2.31
CA LEU A 471 14.44 16.81 -3.76
C LEU A 471 15.89 16.74 -4.24
N SER A 472 16.90 16.93 -3.38
CA SER A 472 18.33 16.92 -3.74
C SER A 472 19.11 15.72 -3.16
N GLY A 473 18.43 14.62 -2.83
CA GLY A 473 19.02 13.44 -2.19
C GLY A 473 20.06 12.65 -3.01
N ASN A 474 20.22 12.90 -4.30
CA ASN A 474 21.22 12.25 -5.17
C ASN A 474 22.08 13.27 -5.93
N GLN A 475 23.22 12.83 -6.48
CA GLN A 475 24.21 13.71 -7.13
C GLN A 475 23.60 14.56 -8.26
N GLN A 476 22.74 13.97 -9.09
CA GLN A 476 22.13 14.65 -10.22
C GLN A 476 21.12 15.71 -9.76
N SER A 477 20.22 15.32 -8.88
CA SER A 477 19.24 16.22 -8.26
C SER A 477 19.91 17.36 -7.49
N ALA A 478 20.98 17.08 -6.75
CA ALA A 478 21.77 18.09 -6.04
C ALA A 478 22.39 19.11 -6.98
N HIS A 479 22.95 18.67 -8.11
CA HIS A 479 23.49 19.56 -9.14
C HIS A 479 22.39 20.44 -9.76
N CYS A 480 21.22 19.88 -10.06
CA CYS A 480 20.07 20.66 -10.54
C CYS A 480 19.62 21.72 -9.53
N CYS A 481 19.50 21.36 -8.25
CA CYS A 481 19.15 22.29 -7.18
C CYS A 481 20.19 23.41 -7.02
N PHE A 482 21.48 23.06 -7.06
CA PHE A 482 22.57 24.05 -7.01
C PHE A 482 22.47 25.06 -8.16
N ASN A 483 22.20 24.58 -9.38
CA ASN A 483 22.05 25.44 -10.55
C ASN A 483 20.81 26.33 -10.47
N LEU A 484 19.67 25.80 -9.99
CA LEU A 484 18.47 26.60 -9.78
C LEU A 484 18.75 27.80 -8.87
N LEU A 485 19.37 27.58 -7.72
CA LEU A 485 19.70 28.63 -6.76
C LEU A 485 20.78 29.61 -7.28
N SER A 486 21.70 29.14 -8.12
CA SER A 486 22.75 29.96 -8.75
C SER A 486 22.19 30.85 -9.87
N LEU A 487 21.29 30.31 -10.69
CA LEU A 487 20.63 31.06 -11.76
C LEU A 487 19.71 32.14 -11.18
N ASN A 488 19.03 31.85 -10.07
CA ASN A 488 18.22 32.84 -9.36
C ASN A 488 19.05 34.04 -8.87
N ALA A 489 20.31 33.83 -8.46
CA ALA A 489 21.22 34.91 -8.08
C ALA A 489 21.63 35.80 -9.27
N SER A 490 21.69 35.25 -10.47
CA SER A 490 22.14 35.95 -11.68
C SER A 490 21.03 36.71 -12.41
N ALA A 491 19.76 36.51 -12.01
CA ALA A 491 18.61 37.11 -12.67
C ALA A 491 18.44 38.58 -12.27
N THR A 492 19.09 39.50 -13.00
CA THR A 492 18.86 40.95 -12.85
C THR A 492 17.60 41.37 -13.65
N GLY A 493 16.46 41.53 -12.97
CA GLY A 493 15.20 42.00 -13.58
C GLY A 493 13.95 41.72 -12.74
N SER A 494 12.77 42.15 -13.20
CA SER A 494 11.46 42.06 -12.50
C SER A 494 10.93 40.64 -12.21
N HIS A 495 11.74 39.61 -12.45
CA HIS A 495 11.46 38.20 -12.18
C HIS A 495 12.58 37.53 -11.37
N SER A 496 13.29 38.30 -10.52
CA SER A 496 14.26 37.75 -9.58
C SER A 496 13.53 36.91 -8.53
N SER A 497 13.68 35.58 -8.56
CA SER A 497 13.27 34.74 -7.43
C SER A 497 14.09 35.13 -6.21
N ILE A 498 13.41 35.39 -5.08
CA ILE A 498 14.04 35.82 -3.82
C ILE A 498 14.98 34.73 -3.29
N VAL A 499 14.73 33.46 -3.62
CA VAL A 499 15.51 32.34 -3.10
C VAL A 499 16.70 32.04 -3.99
N SER A 500 17.88 32.45 -3.54
CA SER A 500 19.17 32.23 -4.18
C SER A 500 20.25 31.92 -3.14
N TRP A 501 21.42 31.45 -3.60
CA TRP A 501 22.58 31.26 -2.70
C TRP A 501 23.00 32.56 -2.00
N GLU A 502 22.95 33.69 -2.71
CA GLU A 502 23.28 35.00 -2.15
C GLU A 502 22.27 35.40 -1.07
N HIS A 503 20.97 35.24 -1.32
CA HIS A 503 19.94 35.54 -0.32
C HIS A 503 20.11 34.69 0.94
N PHE A 504 20.38 33.40 0.81
CA PHE A 504 20.62 32.51 1.95
C PHE A 504 21.82 32.97 2.80
N LEU A 505 22.95 33.28 2.16
CA LEU A 505 24.17 33.71 2.86
C LEU A 505 24.00 35.08 3.55
N ILE A 506 23.30 36.02 2.89
CA ILE A 506 22.97 37.33 3.49
C ILE A 506 22.04 37.16 4.69
N SER A 507 20.98 36.35 4.55
CA SER A 507 20.04 36.08 5.64
C SER A 507 20.73 35.41 6.83
N LEU A 508 21.65 34.47 6.57
CA LEU A 508 22.47 33.85 7.61
C LEU A 508 23.33 34.88 8.35
N ASN A 509 24.02 35.76 7.60
CA ASN A 509 24.84 36.83 8.20
C ASN A 509 24.01 37.79 9.06
N ASN A 510 22.83 38.20 8.56
CA ASN A 510 21.89 39.06 9.29
C ASN A 510 21.29 38.39 10.54
N TYR A 511 21.24 37.06 10.60
CA TYR A 511 20.76 36.34 11.79
C TYR A 511 21.85 36.24 12.87
N TYR A 512 23.13 36.17 12.46
CA TYR A 512 24.27 36.09 13.38
C TYR A 512 24.76 37.44 13.89
N THR A 513 24.55 38.51 13.13
CA THR A 513 24.92 39.89 13.49
C THR A 513 23.77 40.62 14.15
#